data_AF-A0A5P0ZKE7-F1
#
_entry.id   AF-A0A5P0ZKE7-F1
#
_cell.length_a   1.000
_cell.length_b   1.000
_cell.length_c   1.000
_cell.angle_alpha   90.00
_cell.angle_beta   90.00
_cell.angle_gamma   90.00
#
_symmetry.space_group_name_H-M   'P 1'
#
loop_
_entity.id
_entity.type
_entity.pdbx_description
1 polymer ?
#
loop_
_entity_poly.entity_id
_entity_poly.type
_entity_poly.pdbx_seq_one_letter_code
_entity_poly.pdbx_strand_id
1 'polypeptide(L)'
;MTNKKKSIISVAILVIIILIGSVIFGIDKFQNHQKEERIQQEKFHKNVEKKIVENICKKFTGIKSVTFTNVSTNHSNSGYTYSFFVNNESSANNSEYLWDYMVLGDKTLASMGYPNKGSFAFKNTSNSDNNVSPKYLRSYPLKKFDISKIEINYRLRVDK
;
A
#
# COMPACT_ATOMS: atom_id res chain seq x y z
N MET A 1 23.95 -20.79 58.66
CA MET A 1 24.15 -20.65 57.20
C MET A 1 25.34 -19.72 56.98
N THR A 2 26.51 -20.25 56.60
CA THR A 2 27.80 -19.53 56.57
C THR A 2 27.80 -18.41 55.53
N ASN A 3 28.47 -17.28 55.81
CA ASN A 3 28.50 -16.08 54.95
C ASN A 3 28.87 -16.34 53.48
N LYS A 4 29.66 -17.40 53.22
CA LYS A 4 29.98 -17.88 51.86
C LYS A 4 28.75 -18.33 51.06
N LYS A 5 27.80 -19.06 51.67
CA LYS A 5 26.56 -19.49 50.98
C LYS A 5 25.66 -18.31 50.62
N LYS A 6 25.58 -17.29 51.49
CA LYS A 6 24.81 -16.06 51.22
C LYS A 6 25.42 -15.24 50.07
N SER A 7 26.75 -15.14 50.03
CA SER A 7 27.47 -14.44 48.95
C SER A 7 27.28 -15.11 47.58
N ILE A 8 27.36 -16.44 47.50
CA ILE A 8 27.12 -17.18 46.24
C ILE A 8 25.70 -16.98 45.73
N ILE A 9 24.69 -17.06 46.62
CA ILE A 9 23.29 -16.81 46.26
C ILE A 9 23.11 -15.38 45.75
N SER A 10 23.74 -14.39 46.41
CA SER A 10 23.68 -12.99 45.98
C SER A 10 24.28 -12.76 44.59
N VAL A 11 25.42 -13.39 44.28
CA VAL A 11 26.05 -13.28 42.95
C VAL A 11 25.21 -13.99 41.89
N ALA A 12 24.64 -15.15 42.19
CA ALA A 12 23.75 -15.86 41.27
C ALA A 12 22.51 -15.03 40.92
N ILE A 13 21.88 -14.38 41.91
CA ILE A 13 20.75 -13.46 41.68
C ILE A 13 21.15 -12.28 40.80
N LEU A 14 22.32 -11.68 41.04
CA LEU A 14 22.83 -10.56 40.24
C LEU A 14 23.01 -10.97 38.76
N VAL A 15 23.61 -12.13 38.51
CA VAL A 15 23.82 -12.65 37.14
C VAL A 15 22.49 -12.90 36.43
N ILE A 16 21.51 -13.48 37.14
CA ILE A 16 20.17 -13.71 36.59
C ILE A 16 19.49 -12.38 36.22
N ILE A 17 19.58 -11.35 37.08
CA ILE A 17 19.01 -10.03 36.80
C ILE A 17 19.65 -9.42 35.54
N ILE A 18 20.97 -9.52 35.39
CA ILE A 18 21.69 -9.01 34.20
C ILE A 18 21.24 -9.75 32.94
N LEU A 19 21.13 -11.08 32.99
CA LEU A 19 20.67 -11.89 31.85
C LEU A 19 19.24 -11.53 31.44
N ILE A 20 18.31 -11.42 32.41
CA ILE A 20 16.92 -11.03 32.15
C ILE A 20 16.85 -9.62 31.56
N GLY A 21 17.58 -8.66 32.12
CA GLY A 21 17.63 -7.28 31.60
C GLY A 21 18.15 -7.20 30.17
N SER A 22 19.16 -8.00 29.83
CA SER A 22 19.73 -8.09 28.48
C SER A 22 18.72 -8.60 27.46
N VAL A 23 17.96 -9.64 27.82
CA VAL A 23 16.92 -10.24 26.96
C VAL A 23 15.76 -9.27 26.76
N ILE A 24 15.27 -8.64 27.83
CA ILE A 24 14.18 -7.65 27.73
C ILE A 24 14.59 -6.48 26.85
N PHE A 25 15.80 -5.94 27.02
CA PHE A 25 16.32 -4.85 26.20
C PHE A 25 16.46 -5.24 24.73
N GLY A 26 16.94 -6.46 24.44
CA GLY A 26 17.04 -6.98 23.08
C GLY A 26 15.66 -7.11 22.40
N ILE A 27 14.66 -7.60 23.14
CA ILE A 27 13.28 -7.73 22.65
C ILE A 27 12.68 -6.34 22.36
N ASP A 28 12.80 -5.39 23.29
CA ASP A 28 12.27 -4.04 23.11
C ASP A 28 12.91 -3.33 21.90
N LYS A 29 14.24 -3.41 21.77
CA LYS A 29 14.95 -2.86 20.61
C LYS A 29 14.48 -3.48 19.29
N PHE A 30 14.29 -4.79 19.26
CA PHE A 30 13.79 -5.49 18.07
C PHE A 30 12.35 -5.09 17.72
N GLN A 31 11.47 -5.00 18.71
CA GLN A 31 10.08 -4.57 18.51
C GLN A 31 10.00 -3.12 18.02
N ASN A 32 10.81 -2.23 18.60
CA ASN A 32 10.88 -0.83 18.19
C ASN A 32 11.40 -0.70 16.75
N HIS A 33 12.43 -1.45 16.38
CA HIS A 33 12.93 -1.48 15.01
C HIS A 33 11.86 -1.95 14.00
N GLN A 34 11.17 -3.06 14.29
CA GLN A 34 10.06 -3.51 13.44
C GLN A 34 8.91 -2.50 13.37
N LYS A 35 8.67 -1.74 14.44
CA LYS A 35 7.64 -0.68 14.45
C LYS A 35 8.06 0.49 13.54
N GLU A 36 9.32 0.90 13.60
CA GLU A 36 9.86 1.94 12.72
C GLU A 36 9.81 1.54 11.25
N GLU A 37 10.25 0.32 10.91
CA GLU A 37 10.17 -0.21 9.55
C GLU A 37 8.73 -0.19 9.02
N ARG A 38 7.77 -0.65 9.83
CA ARG A 38 6.33 -0.62 9.47
C ARG A 38 5.83 0.80 9.24
N ILE A 39 6.22 1.77 10.07
CA ILE A 39 5.84 3.18 9.90
C ILE A 39 6.42 3.74 8.60
N GLN A 40 7.68 3.42 8.29
CA GLN A 40 8.33 3.87 7.06
C GLN A 40 7.68 3.27 5.82
N GLN A 41 7.39 1.97 5.85
CA GLN A 41 6.70 1.26 4.78
C GLN A 41 5.29 1.83 4.55
N GLU A 42 4.54 2.07 5.62
CA GLU A 42 3.19 2.65 5.53
C GLU A 42 3.22 4.07 4.94
N LYS A 43 4.17 4.91 5.35
CA LYS A 43 4.39 6.24 4.75
C LYS A 43 4.75 6.14 3.28
N PHE A 44 5.61 5.18 2.92
CA PHE A 44 6.03 4.95 1.54
C PHE A 44 4.81 4.68 0.65
N HIS A 45 4.02 3.67 1.00
CA HIS A 45 2.92 3.29 0.16
C HIS A 45 1.79 4.33 0.16
N LYS A 46 1.51 5.03 1.27
CA LYS A 46 0.57 6.17 1.28
C LYS A 46 0.97 7.27 0.30
N ASN A 47 2.26 7.53 0.17
CA ASN A 47 2.77 8.47 -0.81
C ASN A 47 2.56 7.96 -2.24
N VAL A 48 2.77 6.67 -2.48
CA VAL A 48 2.52 6.04 -3.79
C VAL A 48 1.03 6.08 -4.15
N GLU A 49 0.14 5.72 -3.22
CA GLU A 49 -1.31 5.78 -3.41
C GLU A 49 -1.76 7.20 -3.78
N LYS A 50 -1.25 8.23 -3.10
CA LYS A 50 -1.51 9.63 -3.46
C LYS A 50 -1.05 9.97 -4.87
N LYS A 51 0.15 9.51 -5.28
CA LYS A 51 0.65 9.72 -6.65
C LYS A 51 -0.20 9.00 -7.70
N ILE A 52 -0.69 7.80 -7.40
CA ILE A 52 -1.61 7.05 -8.26
C ILE A 52 -2.90 7.86 -8.42
N VAL A 53 -3.53 8.28 -7.32
CA VAL A 53 -4.75 9.10 -7.33
C VAL A 53 -4.54 10.38 -8.14
N GLU A 54 -3.41 11.06 -7.95
CA GLU A 54 -3.09 12.26 -8.73
C GLU A 54 -2.97 11.94 -10.23
N ASN A 55 -2.29 10.84 -10.60
CA ASN A 55 -2.12 10.44 -12.00
C ASN A 55 -3.46 10.12 -12.67
N ILE A 56 -4.33 9.37 -12.00
CA ILE A 56 -5.63 9.00 -12.59
C ILE A 56 -6.53 10.24 -12.71
N CYS A 57 -6.55 11.15 -11.74
CA CYS A 57 -7.34 12.38 -11.81
C CYS A 57 -6.81 13.39 -12.83
N LYS A 58 -5.53 13.32 -13.18
CA LYS A 58 -4.97 14.06 -14.33
C LYS A 58 -5.51 13.56 -15.65
N LYS A 59 -5.75 12.26 -15.79
CA LYS A 59 -6.21 11.61 -17.04
C LYS A 59 -7.73 11.57 -17.15
N PHE A 60 -8.44 11.42 -16.05
CA PHE A 60 -9.89 11.24 -15.99
C PHE A 60 -10.58 12.39 -15.27
N THR A 61 -11.83 12.67 -15.66
CA THR A 61 -12.73 13.58 -14.96
C THR A 61 -13.79 12.80 -14.19
N GLY A 62 -14.43 13.41 -13.20
CA GLY A 62 -15.52 12.79 -12.46
C GLY A 62 -15.11 11.74 -11.41
N ILE A 63 -13.82 11.56 -11.13
CA ILE A 63 -13.35 10.78 -9.97
C ILE A 63 -13.65 11.58 -8.69
N LYS A 64 -14.29 10.94 -7.72
CA LYS A 64 -14.71 11.47 -6.42
C LYS A 64 -14.14 10.65 -5.27
N SER A 65 -14.06 9.32 -5.43
CA SER A 65 -13.44 8.42 -4.45
C SER A 65 -12.51 7.42 -5.13
N VAL A 66 -11.50 6.96 -4.38
CA VAL A 66 -10.58 5.89 -4.77
C VAL A 66 -10.41 4.96 -3.58
N THR A 67 -10.65 3.67 -3.80
CA THR A 67 -10.56 2.64 -2.76
C THR A 67 -9.54 1.59 -3.14
N PHE A 68 -8.40 1.60 -2.46
CA PHE A 68 -7.34 0.62 -2.63
C PHE A 68 -7.72 -0.69 -1.95
N THR A 69 -7.57 -1.79 -2.69
CA THR A 69 -8.05 -3.12 -2.28
C THR A 69 -6.90 -4.08 -2.01
N ASN A 70 -5.88 -4.05 -2.87
CA ASN A 70 -4.76 -4.96 -2.77
C ASN A 70 -3.46 -4.26 -3.19
N VAL A 71 -2.36 -4.70 -2.58
CA VAL A 71 -1.00 -4.37 -3.00
C VAL A 71 -0.21 -5.66 -3.05
N SER A 72 0.20 -6.05 -4.26
CA SER A 72 1.05 -7.23 -4.45
C SER A 72 2.48 -6.81 -4.80
N THR A 73 3.46 -7.58 -4.34
CA THR A 73 4.86 -7.39 -4.70
C THR A 73 5.12 -7.98 -6.08
N ASN A 74 5.69 -7.18 -6.97
CA ASN A 74 6.02 -7.60 -8.32
C ASN A 74 7.44 -8.16 -8.32
N HIS A 75 7.55 -9.49 -8.29
CA HIS A 75 8.81 -10.21 -7.99
C HIS A 75 9.89 -10.00 -9.07
N SER A 76 9.49 -9.70 -10.31
CA SER A 76 10.43 -9.53 -11.43
C SER A 76 11.14 -8.17 -11.44
N ASN A 77 10.52 -7.11 -10.91
CA ASN A 77 10.98 -5.73 -11.08
C ASN A 77 11.16 -4.97 -9.74
N SER A 78 11.22 -5.70 -8.62
CA SER A 78 11.31 -5.13 -7.26
C SER A 78 10.23 -4.07 -6.98
N GLY A 79 9.05 -4.22 -7.59
CA GLY A 79 7.98 -3.23 -7.62
C GLY A 79 6.74 -3.67 -6.85
N TYR A 80 5.68 -2.88 -6.96
CA TYR A 80 4.37 -3.16 -6.40
C TYR A 80 3.29 -2.98 -7.46
N THR A 81 2.25 -3.80 -7.42
CA THR A 81 1.02 -3.59 -8.17
C THR A 81 -0.07 -3.21 -7.20
N TYR A 82 -0.70 -2.06 -7.43
CA TYR A 82 -1.81 -1.54 -6.63
C TYR A 82 -3.11 -1.76 -7.38
N SER A 83 -4.06 -2.41 -6.72
CA SER A 83 -5.38 -2.66 -7.27
C SER A 83 -6.44 -1.83 -6.53
N PHE A 84 -7.32 -1.15 -7.26
CA PHE A 84 -8.29 -0.22 -6.66
C PHE A 84 -9.55 -0.02 -7.49
N PHE A 85 -10.60 0.49 -6.86
CA PHE A 85 -11.83 0.94 -7.52
C PHE A 85 -11.96 2.46 -7.43
N VAL A 86 -12.73 3.05 -8.34
CA VAL A 86 -13.06 4.48 -8.33
C VAL A 86 -14.56 4.67 -8.14
N ASN A 87 -14.97 5.76 -7.48
CA ASN A 87 -16.38 6.13 -7.28
C ASN A 87 -17.26 5.05 -6.66
N ASN A 88 -16.67 4.14 -5.87
CA ASN A 88 -17.35 2.98 -5.30
C ASN A 88 -18.01 2.08 -6.37
N GLU A 89 -17.49 2.09 -7.60
CA GLU A 89 -17.84 1.12 -8.63
C GLU A 89 -17.22 -0.24 -8.25
N SER A 90 -17.86 -0.97 -7.33
CA SER A 90 -17.51 -2.36 -7.01
C SER A 90 -18.70 -3.28 -7.30
N SER A 91 -18.47 -4.34 -8.07
CA SER A 91 -19.46 -5.38 -8.38
C SER A 91 -19.35 -6.55 -7.43
N ALA A 92 -20.36 -7.43 -7.41
CA ALA A 92 -20.28 -8.74 -6.76
C ALA A 92 -19.07 -9.56 -7.24
N ASN A 93 -18.65 -9.38 -8.50
CA ASN A 93 -17.36 -9.86 -9.02
C ASN A 93 -16.34 -8.71 -8.98
N ASN A 94 -15.62 -8.61 -7.87
CA ASN A 94 -14.67 -7.53 -7.59
C ASN A 94 -13.62 -7.31 -8.70
N SER A 95 -13.22 -8.33 -9.47
CA SER A 95 -12.17 -8.14 -10.50
C SER A 95 -12.59 -7.31 -11.72
N GLU A 96 -13.89 -7.16 -12.01
CA GLU A 96 -14.34 -6.55 -13.27
C GLU A 96 -14.16 -5.02 -13.30
N TYR A 97 -14.25 -4.36 -12.15
CA TYR A 97 -14.19 -2.89 -12.04
C TYR A 97 -12.82 -2.40 -11.56
N LEU A 98 -11.88 -3.33 -11.43
CA LEU A 98 -10.60 -3.12 -10.77
C LEU A 98 -9.62 -2.44 -11.71
N TRP A 99 -9.04 -1.35 -11.24
CA TRP A 99 -7.88 -0.72 -11.83
C TRP A 99 -6.62 -1.34 -11.26
N ASP A 100 -5.59 -1.42 -12.08
CA ASP A 100 -4.26 -1.81 -11.63
C ASP A 100 -3.24 -0.72 -11.94
N TYR A 101 -2.31 -0.50 -11.02
CA TYR A 101 -1.18 0.40 -11.23
C TYR A 101 0.12 -0.27 -10.84
N MET A 102 1.04 -0.40 -11.80
CA MET A 102 2.38 -0.92 -11.55
C MET A 102 3.31 0.22 -11.15
N VAL A 103 4.03 0.00 -10.05
CA VAL A 103 5.02 0.91 -9.49
C VAL A 103 6.34 0.18 -9.37
N LEU A 104 7.39 0.70 -9.98
CA LEU A 104 8.73 0.09 -9.95
C LEU A 104 9.43 0.37 -8.62
N GLY A 105 10.52 -0.36 -8.34
CA GLY A 105 11.29 -0.21 -7.10
C GLY A 105 11.87 1.19 -6.87
N ASP A 106 12.10 1.96 -7.95
CA ASP A 106 12.51 3.36 -7.92
C ASP A 106 11.34 4.34 -7.66
N LYS A 107 10.14 3.81 -7.37
CA LYS A 107 8.90 4.56 -7.10
C LYS A 107 8.29 5.22 -8.33
N THR A 108 8.72 4.82 -9.52
CA THR A 108 8.17 5.30 -10.79
C THR A 108 6.86 4.59 -11.11
N LEU A 109 5.85 5.37 -11.49
CA LEU A 109 4.57 4.88 -12.01
C LEU A 109 4.78 4.34 -13.43
N ALA A 110 4.78 3.03 -13.62
CA ALA A 110 5.15 2.39 -14.89
C ALA A 110 3.96 2.17 -15.83
N SER A 111 2.92 1.48 -15.36
CA SER A 111 1.78 1.12 -16.20
C SER A 111 0.48 1.14 -15.43
N MET A 112 -0.61 1.30 -16.17
CA MET A 112 -1.97 1.41 -15.66
C MET A 112 -2.84 0.42 -16.42
N GLY A 113 -3.44 -0.52 -15.70
CA GLY A 113 -4.49 -1.40 -16.18
C GLY A 113 -5.85 -0.72 -16.00
N TYR A 114 -6.63 -0.69 -17.07
CA TYR A 114 -7.99 -0.16 -17.06
C TYR A 114 -8.97 -1.22 -16.55
N PRO A 115 -10.08 -0.80 -15.91
CA PRO A 115 -11.10 -1.73 -15.47
C PRO A 115 -11.81 -2.31 -16.70
N ASN A 116 -12.29 -3.55 -16.57
CA ASN A 116 -13.01 -4.24 -17.64
C ASN A 116 -14.47 -3.77 -17.75
N LYS A 117 -15.04 -3.21 -16.68
CA LYS A 117 -16.40 -2.67 -16.61
C LYS A 117 -16.44 -1.36 -15.83
N GLY A 118 -17.58 -0.67 -15.93
CA GLY A 118 -17.83 0.60 -15.24
C GLY A 118 -17.77 1.81 -16.15
N SER A 119 -17.85 2.99 -15.53
CA SER A 119 -17.93 4.27 -16.26
C SER A 119 -16.62 4.63 -16.95
N PHE A 120 -15.51 4.07 -16.44
CA PHE A 120 -14.16 4.39 -16.86
C PHE A 120 -13.48 3.27 -17.65
N ALA A 121 -14.18 2.17 -17.92
CA ALA A 121 -13.68 1.08 -18.75
C ALA A 121 -13.68 1.46 -20.23
N PHE A 122 -12.63 1.04 -20.94
CA PHE A 122 -12.64 1.04 -22.39
C PHE A 122 -13.61 -0.05 -22.85
N LYS A 123 -14.53 0.29 -23.75
CA LYS A 123 -15.55 -0.66 -24.21
C LYS A 123 -15.16 -1.19 -25.58
N ASN A 124 -15.19 -2.50 -25.74
CA ASN A 124 -15.06 -3.10 -27.05
C ASN A 124 -16.35 -2.85 -27.85
N THR A 125 -16.21 -2.53 -29.14
CA THR A 125 -17.35 -2.50 -30.06
C THR A 125 -17.59 -3.90 -30.59
N SER A 126 -18.86 -4.31 -30.72
CA SER A 126 -19.19 -5.65 -31.22
C SER A 126 -18.71 -5.95 -32.64
N ASN A 127 -18.26 -4.94 -33.40
CA ASN A 127 -17.95 -5.03 -34.83
C ASN A 127 -16.54 -4.53 -35.23
N SER A 128 -15.67 -4.14 -34.30
CA SER A 128 -14.28 -3.78 -34.64
C SER A 128 -13.34 -3.99 -33.46
N ASP A 129 -12.07 -4.32 -33.73
CA ASP A 129 -10.98 -4.40 -32.73
C ASP A 129 -10.65 -3.04 -32.08
N ASN A 130 -11.42 -2.00 -32.37
CA ASN A 130 -11.22 -0.67 -31.82
C ASN A 130 -11.94 -0.52 -30.49
N ASN A 131 -11.19 -0.14 -29.46
CA ASN A 131 -11.74 0.21 -28.16
C ASN A 131 -12.32 1.63 -28.18
N VAL A 132 -13.54 1.79 -27.66
CA VAL A 132 -14.15 3.09 -27.41
C VAL A 132 -13.62 3.65 -26.10
N SER A 133 -13.03 4.85 -26.18
CA SER A 133 -12.56 5.57 -25.00
C SER A 133 -13.69 5.89 -24.02
N PRO A 134 -13.42 5.83 -22.70
CA PRO A 134 -14.40 6.21 -21.70
C PRO A 134 -14.81 7.68 -21.85
N LYS A 135 -16.10 7.98 -21.61
CA LYS A 135 -16.63 9.36 -21.60
C LYS A 135 -15.86 10.28 -20.64
N TYR A 136 -15.35 9.71 -19.55
CA TYR A 136 -14.64 10.43 -18.51
C TYR A 136 -13.14 10.61 -18.80
N LEU A 137 -12.61 10.06 -19.89
CA LEU A 137 -11.24 10.30 -20.31
C LEU A 137 -11.10 11.75 -20.82
N ARG A 138 -10.13 12.48 -20.30
CA ARG A 138 -9.85 13.85 -20.75
C ARG A 138 -9.12 13.80 -22.09
N SER A 139 -9.53 14.63 -23.03
CA SER A 139 -8.82 14.83 -24.30
C SER A 139 -7.39 15.37 -24.08
N TYR A 140 -7.22 16.21 -23.05
CA TYR A 140 -5.91 16.74 -22.63
C TYR A 140 -5.70 16.45 -21.14
N PRO A 141 -4.74 15.58 -20.78
CA PRO A 141 -4.39 15.32 -19.40
C PRO A 141 -3.87 16.56 -18.68
N LEU A 142 -4.22 16.71 -17.41
CA LEU A 142 -3.77 17.82 -16.58
C LEU A 142 -2.31 17.62 -16.15
N LYS A 143 -1.55 18.73 -16.00
CA LYS A 143 -0.18 18.68 -15.47
C LYS A 143 -0.14 18.41 -13.96
N LYS A 144 -1.10 18.98 -13.23
CA LYS A 144 -1.27 18.87 -11.77
C LYS A 144 -2.75 18.69 -11.44
N PHE A 145 -3.05 17.97 -10.36
CA PHE A 145 -4.40 17.81 -9.85
C PHE A 145 -4.38 17.90 -8.32
N ASP A 146 -5.30 18.67 -7.75
CA ASP A 146 -5.47 18.75 -6.30
C ASP A 146 -6.34 17.59 -5.81
N ILE A 147 -5.70 16.63 -5.15
CA ILE A 147 -6.36 15.44 -4.61
C ILE A 147 -7.07 15.68 -3.27
N SER A 148 -7.02 16.90 -2.70
CA SER A 148 -7.65 17.22 -1.41
C SER A 148 -9.17 16.98 -1.39
N LYS A 149 -9.81 17.04 -2.55
CA LYS A 149 -11.26 16.84 -2.74
C LYS A 149 -11.64 15.39 -3.05
N ILE A 150 -10.65 14.50 -3.16
CA ILE A 150 -10.87 13.09 -3.46
C ILE A 150 -10.88 12.31 -2.15
N GLU A 151 -11.93 11.52 -1.94
CA GLU A 151 -11.95 10.55 -0.86
C GLU A 151 -11.00 9.41 -1.19
N ILE A 152 -9.95 9.24 -0.39
CA ILE A 152 -8.94 8.19 -0.58
C ILE A 152 -9.07 7.19 0.55
N ASN A 153 -9.65 6.04 0.23
CA ASN A 153 -9.67 4.87 1.09
C ASN A 153 -8.38 4.09 0.84
N TYR A 154 -7.36 4.39 1.65
CA TYR A 154 -6.08 3.68 1.65
C TYR A 154 -6.30 2.20 1.94
N ARG A 155 -5.38 1.35 1.46
CA ARG A 155 -5.49 -0.10 1.60
C ARG A 155 -5.89 -0.52 3.02
N LEU A 156 -6.87 -1.43 3.11
CA LEU A 156 -7.05 -2.25 4.29
C LEU A 156 -5.71 -2.95 4.54
N ARG A 157 -5.20 -2.93 5.77
CA ARG A 157 -3.93 -3.57 6.10
C ARG A 157 -3.96 -4.98 5.52
N VAL A 158 -3.03 -5.28 4.61
CA VAL A 158 -2.71 -6.66 4.29
C VAL A 158 -1.97 -7.15 5.52
N ASP A 159 -2.73 -7.59 6.52
CA ASP A 159 -2.20 -8.48 7.53
C ASP A 159 -1.69 -9.70 6.77
N LYS A 160 -0.41 -10.01 7.03
CA LYS A 160 0.37 -11.08 6.38
C LYS A 160 -0.35 -12.42 6.39
#